data_AF-A0ABD1V4S7-F1
#
_entry.id   AF-A0ABD1V4S7-F1
#
_cell.length_a   1.000
_cell.length_b   1.000
_cell.length_c   1.000
_cell.angle_alpha   90.00
_cell.angle_beta   90.00
_cell.angle_gamma   90.00
#
_symmetry.space_group_name_H-M   'P 1'
#
loop_
_entity.id
_entity.type
_entity.pdbx_description
1 polymer ?
#
loop_
_entity_poly.entity_id
_entity_poly.type
_entity_poly.pdbx_seq_one_letter_code
_entity_poly.pdbx_strand_id
1 'polypeptide(L)'
;MSLGSDEKRTREEESDFVVLAPDLIRIIESSILSFLQFMKMDKKKIGGILNLFGSQNQMATPLQQIQSSHEKKAMKLKELWKRTKSYKKKSWPSTQEDTEMLLGLIDSKIVSRVLLNGEDKQRASYFGAKKR
;
A
#
# COMPACT_ATOMS: atom_id res chain seq x y z
N MET A 1 -40.84 51.90 -16.78
CA MET A 1 -41.39 50.53 -16.70
C MET A 1 -41.07 49.80 -18.00
N SER A 2 -40.96 48.47 -17.93
CA SER A 2 -40.33 47.48 -18.84
C SER A 2 -38.81 47.32 -18.67
N LEU A 3 -38.35 46.33 -17.89
CA LEU A 3 -38.08 44.90 -18.23
C LEU A 3 -36.83 44.84 -19.13
N GLY A 4 -35.63 44.45 -18.67
CA GLY A 4 -35.29 43.23 -17.93
C GLY A 4 -34.33 42.42 -18.83
N SER A 5 -33.03 42.46 -18.56
CA SER A 5 -32.11 41.40 -18.99
C SER A 5 -31.35 40.96 -17.76
N ASP A 6 -31.93 39.94 -17.15
CA ASP A 6 -31.32 39.05 -16.19
C ASP A 6 -30.10 38.36 -16.81
N GLU A 7 -29.31 37.74 -15.94
CA GLU A 7 -28.39 36.66 -16.29
C GLU A 7 -27.02 37.03 -16.89
N LYS A 8 -26.22 37.74 -16.11
CA LYS A 8 -24.75 37.55 -16.11
C LYS A 8 -24.39 36.41 -15.15
N ARG A 9 -25.03 35.24 -15.29
CA ARG A 9 -24.63 34.00 -14.61
C ARG A 9 -23.67 33.24 -15.51
N THR A 10 -22.49 32.99 -14.97
CA THR A 10 -21.68 31.77 -15.20
C THR A 10 -21.45 31.39 -16.67
N ARG A 11 -20.53 32.07 -17.36
CA ARG A 11 -19.97 31.53 -18.61
C ARG A 11 -18.58 32.05 -18.92
N GLU A 12 -17.66 31.95 -17.97
CA GLU A 12 -16.24 32.15 -18.26
C GLU A 12 -15.49 30.94 -17.70
N GLU A 13 -15.34 29.97 -18.60
CA GLU A 13 -14.26 28.99 -18.65
C GLU A 13 -14.32 27.84 -17.62
N GLU A 14 -15.22 26.89 -17.84
CA GLU A 14 -14.74 25.49 -17.86
C GLU A 14 -13.66 25.43 -18.93
N SER A 15 -12.43 25.78 -18.57
CA SER A 15 -11.29 25.49 -19.42
C SER A 15 -11.35 23.99 -19.65
N ASP A 16 -11.49 23.54 -20.90
CA ASP A 16 -11.28 22.15 -21.24
C ASP A 16 -9.87 21.78 -20.78
N PHE A 17 -9.75 21.19 -19.60
CA PHE A 17 -8.47 20.81 -19.01
C PHE A 17 -7.93 19.61 -19.81
N VAL A 18 -7.30 19.91 -20.94
CA VAL A 18 -6.65 18.91 -21.78
C VAL A 18 -5.34 18.52 -21.11
N VAL A 19 -5.33 17.36 -20.46
CA VAL A 19 -4.11 16.77 -19.92
C VAL A 19 -3.44 15.94 -21.01
N LEU A 20 -2.18 16.23 -21.30
CA LEU A 20 -1.40 15.41 -22.22
C LEU A 20 -1.18 14.02 -21.60
N ALA A 21 -1.31 12.96 -22.40
CA ALA A 21 -1.13 11.60 -21.91
C ALA A 21 0.23 11.36 -21.19
N PRO A 22 1.37 11.90 -21.66
CA PRO A 22 2.64 11.77 -20.93
C PRO A 22 2.62 12.43 -19.55
N ASP A 23 1.93 13.57 -19.41
CA ASP A 23 1.80 14.25 -18.12
C ASP A 23 0.90 13.46 -17.17
N LEU A 24 -0.20 12.91 -17.67
CA LEU A 24 -1.06 12.03 -16.89
C LEU A 24 -0.30 10.79 -16.38
N ILE A 25 0.46 10.13 -17.25
CA ILE A 25 1.29 8.97 -16.88
C ILE A 25 2.28 9.37 -15.77
N ARG A 26 3.01 10.48 -15.96
CA ARG A 26 3.98 10.99 -14.97
C ARG A 26 3.32 11.28 -13.62
N ILE A 27 2.09 11.81 -13.61
CA ILE A 27 1.31 12.06 -12.40
C ILE A 27 0.96 10.74 -11.71
N ILE A 28 0.49 9.74 -12.45
CA ILE A 28 0.14 8.42 -11.91
C ILE A 28 1.39 7.74 -11.30
N GLU A 29 2.50 7.69 -12.04
CA GLU A 29 3.76 7.10 -11.58
C GLU A 29 4.26 7.78 -10.29
N SER A 30 4.26 9.11 -10.27
CA SER A 30 4.66 9.92 -9.11
C SER A 30 3.76 9.70 -7.90
N SER A 31 2.45 9.54 -8.14
CA SER A 31 1.46 9.26 -7.09
C SER A 31 1.69 7.88 -6.46
N ILE A 32 1.97 6.86 -7.28
CA ILE A 32 2.27 5.50 -6.80
C ILE A 32 3.57 5.48 -5.99
N LEU A 33 4.63 6.15 -6.46
CA LEU A 33 5.89 6.23 -5.74
C LEU A 33 5.74 6.97 -4.40
N SER A 34 4.99 8.07 -4.39
CA SER A 34 4.64 8.81 -3.17
C SER A 34 3.88 7.92 -2.18
N PHE A 35 2.90 7.15 -2.66
CA PHE A 35 2.17 6.19 -1.84
C PHE A 35 3.11 5.15 -1.22
N LEU A 36 4.03 4.56 -1.99
CA LEU A 36 5.01 3.62 -1.46
C LEU A 36 5.89 4.24 -0.37
N GLN A 37 6.31 5.50 -0.53
CA GLN A 37 7.07 6.22 0.51
C GLN A 37 6.26 6.37 1.80
N PHE A 38 4.98 6.75 1.70
CA PHE A 38 4.07 6.79 2.84
C PHE A 38 3.94 5.42 3.53
N MET A 39 3.82 4.33 2.76
CA MET A 39 3.78 2.98 3.31
C MET A 39 5.09 2.53 4.00
N LYS A 40 6.23 3.13 3.65
CA LYS A 40 7.51 2.89 4.35
C LYS A 40 7.58 3.62 5.68
N MET A 41 6.93 4.78 5.80
CA MET A 41 6.84 5.55 7.04
C MET A 41 5.92 4.90 8.08
N ASP A 42 4.95 4.11 7.62
CA ASP A 42 4.14 3.27 8.50
C ASP A 42 4.97 2.12 9.10
N LYS A 43 5.58 2.43 10.25
CA LYS A 43 6.40 1.55 11.07
C LYS A 43 5.58 0.72 12.05
N LYS A 44 4.32 0.38 11.73
CA LYS A 44 3.63 -0.68 12.49
C LYS A 44 4.47 -1.95 12.37
N LYS A 45 5.32 -2.18 13.38
CA LYS A 45 6.05 -3.42 13.56
C LYS A 45 4.95 -4.46 13.74
N ILE A 46 4.79 -5.31 12.74
CA ILE A 46 4.36 -6.68 13.00
C ILE A 46 5.35 -7.16 14.06
N GLY A 47 4.89 -7.34 15.30
CA GLY A 47 5.69 -7.39 16.53
C GLY A 47 7.06 -8.02 16.29
N GLY A 48 8.10 -7.17 16.32
CA GLY A 48 9.41 -7.54 15.79
C GLY A 48 9.88 -8.87 16.35
N ILE A 49 10.39 -9.76 15.51
CA ILE A 49 11.24 -10.87 15.96
C ILE A 49 10.49 -11.89 16.86
N LEU A 50 9.17 -11.84 17.02
CA LEU A 50 8.53 -12.69 18.02
C LEU A 50 8.58 -14.19 17.72
N ASN A 51 8.91 -14.63 16.50
CA ASN A 51 9.07 -16.06 16.19
C ASN A 51 10.10 -16.36 15.09
N LEU A 52 11.19 -15.58 14.96
CA LEU A 52 12.14 -15.81 13.86
C LEU A 52 12.68 -17.27 13.81
N PHE A 53 12.75 -18.01 14.93
CA PHE A 53 13.12 -19.44 14.95
C PHE A 53 12.59 -20.21 16.18
N GLY A 54 11.37 -19.93 16.68
CA GLY A 54 11.05 -20.26 18.08
C GLY A 54 9.66 -20.81 18.42
N SER A 55 9.05 -21.68 17.62
CA SER A 55 8.31 -22.84 18.14
C SER A 55 7.74 -23.66 16.98
N GLN A 56 8.47 -24.69 16.60
CA GLN A 56 7.97 -25.71 15.67
C GLN A 56 6.87 -26.59 16.31
N ASN A 57 6.57 -26.41 17.60
CA ASN A 57 5.81 -27.37 18.40
C ASN A 57 4.62 -26.80 19.21
N GLN A 58 4.10 -25.61 18.90
CA GLN A 58 2.84 -25.17 19.49
C GLN A 58 1.88 -24.76 18.38
N MET A 59 0.66 -25.32 18.39
CA MET A 59 -0.40 -25.18 17.39
C MET A 59 -0.55 -23.73 16.91
N ALA A 60 0.16 -23.36 15.84
CA ALA A 60 0.09 -22.03 15.25
C ALA A 60 -1.32 -21.84 14.68
N THR A 61 -1.95 -20.71 14.97
CA THR A 61 -3.27 -20.44 14.41
C THR A 61 -3.16 -20.33 12.89
N PRO A 62 -4.22 -20.65 12.12
CA PRO A 62 -4.20 -20.47 10.66
C PRO A 62 -3.78 -19.06 10.23
N LEU A 63 -4.18 -18.03 11.00
CA LEU A 63 -3.77 -16.65 10.74
C LEU A 63 -2.25 -16.44 10.89
N GLN A 64 -1.64 -17.00 11.94
CA GLN A 64 -0.19 -16.93 12.14
C GLN A 64 0.58 -17.67 11.03
N GLN A 65 0.04 -18.78 10.53
CA GLN A 65 0.62 -19.49 9.39
C GLN A 65 0.58 -18.65 8.10
N ILE A 66 -0.56 -18.00 7.82
CA ILE A 66 -0.71 -17.10 6.67
C ILE A 66 0.26 -15.91 6.79
N GLN A 67 0.36 -15.31 7.98
CA GLN A 67 1.26 -14.20 8.23
C GLN A 67 2.74 -14.57 8.04
N SER A 68 3.18 -15.68 8.63
CA SER A 68 4.58 -16.13 8.50
C SER A 68 4.93 -16.49 7.05
N SER A 69 4.01 -17.12 6.32
CA SER A 69 4.18 -17.40 4.88
C SER A 69 4.27 -16.11 4.06
N HIS A 70 3.39 -15.14 4.34
CA HIS A 70 3.42 -13.82 3.70
C HIS A 70 4.72 -13.07 4.00
N GLU A 71 5.20 -13.07 5.26
CA GLU A 71 6.44 -12.40 5.65
C GLU A 71 7.67 -12.98 4.93
N LYS A 72 7.76 -14.31 4.81
CA LYS A 72 8.83 -14.98 4.04
C LYS A 72 8.83 -14.54 2.57
N LYS A 73 7.65 -14.47 1.93
CA LYS A 73 7.52 -14.00 0.54
C LYS A 73 7.88 -12.52 0.41
N ALA A 74 7.42 -11.68 1.34
CA ALA A 74 7.70 -10.26 1.39
C ALA A 74 9.21 -9.97 1.55
N MET A 75 9.91 -10.76 2.37
CA MET A 75 11.35 -10.64 2.57
C MET A 75 12.12 -10.93 1.28
N LYS A 76 11.81 -12.05 0.61
CA LYS A 76 12.41 -12.41 -0.69
C LYS A 76 12.16 -11.34 -1.74
N LEU A 77 10.93 -10.82 -1.83
CA LEU A 77 10.58 -9.75 -2.77
C LEU A 77 11.38 -8.47 -2.51
N LYS A 78 11.56 -8.08 -1.24
CA LYS A 78 12.40 -6.93 -0.87
C LYS A 78 13.87 -7.14 -1.23
N GLU A 79 14.40 -8.35 -1.09
CA GLU A 79 15.77 -8.67 -1.48
C GLU A 79 15.97 -8.55 -2.98
N LEU A 80 15.02 -9.05 -3.79
CA LEU A 80 15.04 -8.89 -5.24
C LEU A 80 14.97 -7.41 -5.62
N TRP A 81 14.06 -6.65 -5.02
CA TRP A 81 13.89 -5.23 -5.30
C TRP A 81 15.16 -4.41 -5.02
N LYS A 82 15.88 -4.70 -3.93
CA LYS A 82 17.13 -4.01 -3.59
C LYS A 82 18.23 -4.19 -4.66
N ARG A 83 18.14 -5.23 -5.50
CA ARG A 83 19.09 -5.49 -6.59
C ARG A 83 18.78 -4.67 -7.85
N THR A 84 17.59 -4.08 -7.96
CA THR A 84 17.19 -3.28 -9.11
C THR A 84 17.89 -1.92 -9.16
N LYS A 85 18.05 -1.38 -10.38
CA LYS A 85 18.53 -0.01 -10.59
C LYS A 85 17.52 1.02 -10.08
N SER A 86 16.24 0.73 -10.24
CA SER A 86 15.08 1.56 -9.87
C SER A 86 15.04 1.86 -8.36
N TYR A 87 15.39 0.88 -7.51
CA TYR A 87 15.52 1.08 -6.07
C TYR A 87 16.54 2.18 -5.70
N LYS A 88 17.70 2.20 -6.36
CA LYS A 88 18.77 3.17 -6.07
C LYS A 88 18.40 4.58 -6.52
N LYS A 89 17.69 4.71 -7.64
CA LYS A 89 17.28 5.99 -8.23
C LYS A 89 16.02 6.59 -7.61
N LYS A 90 15.26 5.81 -6.83
CA LYS A 90 13.93 6.20 -6.29
C LYS A 90 12.98 6.72 -7.39
N SER A 91 13.16 6.24 -8.61
CA SER A 91 12.39 6.63 -9.79
C SER A 91 11.41 5.53 -10.18
N TRP A 92 10.51 5.84 -11.12
CA TRP A 92 9.68 4.83 -11.74
C TRP A 92 10.57 3.78 -12.46
N PRO A 93 10.19 2.49 -12.47
CA PRO A 93 11.00 1.49 -13.12
C PRO A 93 10.99 1.58 -14.64
N SER A 94 12.11 1.24 -15.26
CA SER A 94 12.27 1.32 -16.73
C SER A 94 11.85 0.04 -17.45
N THR A 95 11.66 -1.07 -16.73
CA THR A 95 11.19 -2.34 -17.32
C THR A 95 9.87 -2.76 -16.70
N GLN A 96 9.12 -3.59 -17.43
CA GLN A 96 7.86 -4.13 -16.97
C GLN A 96 8.06 -5.00 -15.72
N GLU A 97 9.11 -5.82 -15.68
CA GLU A 97 9.40 -6.73 -14.56
C GLU A 97 9.69 -5.94 -13.27
N ASP A 98 10.46 -4.86 -13.36
CA ASP A 98 10.71 -4.00 -12.20
C ASP A 98 9.43 -3.26 -11.76
N THR A 99 8.54 -2.94 -12.71
CA THR A 99 7.22 -2.33 -12.43
C THR A 99 6.31 -3.30 -11.69
N GLU A 100 6.21 -4.54 -12.17
CA GLU A 100 5.46 -5.61 -11.49
C GLU A 100 6.02 -5.88 -10.08
N MET A 101 7.34 -5.86 -9.93
CA MET A 101 7.98 -6.01 -8.61
C MET A 101 7.68 -4.83 -7.68
N LEU A 102 7.65 -3.60 -8.19
CA LEU A 102 7.25 -2.41 -7.42
C LEU A 102 5.81 -2.54 -6.92
N LEU A 103 4.89 -2.94 -7.80
CA LEU A 103 3.48 -3.16 -7.44
C LEU A 103 3.33 -4.31 -6.44
N GLY A 104 4.06 -5.40 -6.61
CA GLY A 104 4.07 -6.50 -5.65
C GLY A 104 4.55 -6.10 -4.25
N LEU A 105 5.48 -5.14 -4.15
CA LEU A 105 5.88 -4.59 -2.84
C LEU A 105 4.78 -3.80 -2.16
N ILE A 106 3.99 -3.07 -2.96
CA ILE A 106 2.81 -2.34 -2.49
C ILE A 106 1.75 -3.33 -2.01
N ASP A 107 1.41 -4.33 -2.81
CA ASP A 107 0.45 -5.38 -2.46
C ASP A 107 0.86 -6.09 -1.17
N SER A 108 2.12 -6.50 -1.07
CA SER A 108 2.64 -7.12 0.15
C SER A 108 2.50 -6.22 1.38
N LYS A 109 2.74 -4.92 1.23
CA LYS A 109 2.53 -3.95 2.32
C LYS A 109 1.05 -3.79 2.68
N ILE A 110 0.13 -3.83 1.72
CA ILE A 110 -1.32 -3.78 1.96
C ILE A 110 -1.76 -5.04 2.70
N VAL A 111 -1.39 -6.22 2.22
CA VAL A 111 -1.70 -7.51 2.85
C VAL A 111 -1.18 -7.57 4.29
N SER A 112 0.07 -7.12 4.53
CA SER A 112 0.61 -7.00 5.89
C SER A 112 -0.28 -6.17 6.82
N ARG A 113 -0.83 -5.04 6.35
CA ARG A 113 -1.74 -4.21 7.16
C ARG A 113 -3.06 -4.90 7.43
N VAL A 114 -3.64 -5.56 6.42
CA VAL A 114 -4.90 -6.29 6.56
C VAL A 114 -4.76 -7.40 7.59
N LEU A 115 -3.67 -8.17 7.52
CA LEU A 115 -3.41 -9.26 8.45
C LEU A 115 -3.17 -8.78 9.89
N LEU A 116 -2.51 -7.63 10.09
CA LEU A 116 -2.33 -7.02 11.41
C LEU A 116 -3.67 -6.63 12.07
N ASN A 117 -4.52 -5.95 11.30
CA ASN A 117 -5.83 -5.53 11.80
C ASN A 117 -6.74 -6.74 12.09
N GLY A 118 -6.51 -7.87 11.43
CA GLY A 118 -7.18 -9.14 11.70
C GLY A 118 -6.78 -9.75 13.06
N GLU A 119 -5.49 -9.71 13.41
CA GLU A 119 -4.99 -10.21 14.71
C GLU A 119 -5.51 -9.40 15.89
N ASP A 120 -5.51 -8.07 15.78
CA ASP A 120 -6.01 -7.19 16.85
C ASP A 120 -7.48 -7.49 17.16
N LYS A 121 -8.29 -7.76 16.13
CA LYS A 121 -9.70 -8.17 16.28
C LYS A 121 -9.84 -9.56 16.92
N GLN A 122 -9.05 -10.55 16.48
CA GLN A 122 -9.08 -11.88 17.11
C GLN A 122 -8.67 -11.82 18.58
N ARG A 123 -7.60 -11.08 18.91
CA ARG A 123 -7.16 -10.87 20.30
C ARG A 123 -8.25 -10.19 21.13
N ALA A 124 -8.83 -9.09 20.64
CA ALA A 124 -9.93 -8.41 21.32
C ALA A 124 -11.12 -9.33 21.60
N SER A 125 -11.49 -10.20 20.63
CA SER A 125 -12.54 -11.20 20.79
C SER A 125 -12.20 -12.25 21.86
N TYR A 126 -10.97 -12.78 21.87
CA TYR A 126 -10.52 -13.76 22.87
C TYR A 126 -10.51 -13.18 24.30
N PHE A 127 -10.03 -11.95 24.47
CA PHE A 127 -10.01 -11.29 25.79
C PHE A 127 -11.41 -10.85 26.25
N GLY A 128 -12.31 -10.52 25.32
CA GLY A 128 -13.71 -10.23 25.63
C GLY A 128 -14.51 -11.47 26.05
N ALA A 129 -14.22 -12.64 25.46
CA ALA A 129 -14.90 -13.89 25.77
C ALA A 129 -14.54 -14.49 27.14
N LYS A 130 -13.35 -14.18 27.67
CA LYS A 130 -12.87 -14.72 28.97
C LYS A 130 -13.32 -13.92 30.20
N LYS A 131 -14.04 -12.81 30.00
CA LYS A 131 -14.55 -11.91 31.05
C LYS A 131 -16.04 -12.15 31.41
N ARG A 132 -16.64 -13.26 30.95
CA ARG A 132 -18.01 -13.66 31.27
C ARG A 132 -18.02 -15.05 31.88
#